data_AF-A0A382HTU0-F1
#
_entry.id   AF-A0A382HTU0-F1
#
_cell.length_a   1.000
_cell.length_b   1.000
_cell.length_c   1.000
_cell.angle_alpha   90.00
_cell.angle_beta   90.00
_cell.angle_gamma   90.00
#
_symmetry.space_group_name_H-M   'P 1'
#
loop_
_entity.id
_entity.type
_entity.pdbx_description
1 polymer ?
#
loop_
_entity_poly.entity_id
_entity_poly.type
_entity_poly.pdbx_seq_one_letter_code
_entity_poly.pdbx_strand_id
1 'polypeptide(L)'
;MIVTISLDGDKEIHDRVRGVPGNYEKCVGLFDDLKKIGVNVNYGITVSEENNDFIHKEYFKMRHSIKAVTFVHDDGIYLKENKSDTEIMLDSMKHIAKHYSIDSISEIVEYIHIKVSTYFLAQKKKSNILPCEVLNTTIHVMPDGGVHPCMFLNKIGSIKDDEISEIMFSKEALDIREQIKNDNCPHCWMNCYSPYSIMQHPFKSMAYLFKRSA
;
A
#
# COMPACT_ATOMS: atom_id res chain seq x y z
N MET A 1 6.20 -13.48 -13.03
CA MET A 1 5.03 -12.60 -12.91
C MET A 1 4.38 -12.87 -11.57
N ILE A 2 4.04 -11.84 -10.80
CA ILE A 2 3.30 -11.96 -9.53
C ILE A 2 1.93 -11.34 -9.77
N VAL A 3 0.88 -12.02 -9.31
CA VAL A 3 -0.50 -11.51 -9.37
C VAL A 3 -1.03 -11.37 -7.95
N THR A 4 -1.60 -10.21 -7.64
CA THR A 4 -2.25 -9.98 -6.35
C THR A 4 -3.75 -9.81 -6.60
N ILE A 5 -4.55 -10.68 -6.00
CA ILE A 5 -6.01 -10.63 -6.06
C ILE A 5 -6.53 -9.91 -4.82
N SER A 6 -7.31 -8.86 -4.99
CA SER A 6 -7.93 -8.18 -3.87
C SER A 6 -8.93 -9.08 -3.14
N LEU A 7 -8.76 -9.24 -1.83
CA LEU A 7 -9.65 -9.98 -0.95
C LEU A 7 -9.66 -9.32 0.44
N ASP A 8 -10.81 -8.77 0.82
CA ASP A 8 -10.93 -7.90 2.01
C ASP A 8 -11.68 -8.53 3.17
N GLY A 9 -12.09 -9.79 3.04
CA GLY A 9 -12.90 -10.47 4.04
C GLY A 9 -13.32 -11.85 3.61
N ASP A 10 -14.20 -12.44 4.40
CA ASP A 10 -15.02 -13.58 3.96
C ASP A 10 -16.00 -13.16 2.85
N LYS A 11 -16.81 -14.11 2.39
CA LYS A 11 -17.77 -13.87 1.31
C LYS A 11 -18.67 -12.66 1.56
N GLU A 12 -19.25 -12.57 2.75
CA GLU A 12 -20.21 -11.52 3.07
C GLU A 12 -19.51 -10.15 3.11
N ILE A 13 -18.39 -10.06 3.83
CA ILE A 13 -17.66 -8.81 4.00
C ILE A 13 -17.07 -8.35 2.66
N HIS A 14 -16.43 -9.26 1.90
CA HIS A 14 -15.77 -8.89 0.65
C HIS A 14 -16.76 -8.39 -0.41
N ASP A 15 -17.87 -9.12 -0.63
CA ASP A 15 -18.88 -8.71 -1.60
C ASP A 15 -19.55 -7.39 -1.20
N ARG A 16 -19.80 -7.18 0.10
CA ARG A 16 -20.37 -5.94 0.65
C ARG A 16 -19.43 -4.76 0.43
N VAL A 17 -18.17 -4.87 0.86
CA VAL A 17 -17.16 -3.80 0.77
C VAL A 17 -16.85 -3.47 -0.69
N ARG A 18 -16.81 -4.47 -1.58
CA ARG A 18 -16.55 -4.26 -3.02
C ARG A 18 -17.80 -3.85 -3.80
N GLY A 19 -19.00 -4.02 -3.24
CA GLY A 19 -20.28 -3.71 -3.90
C GLY A 19 -20.60 -4.61 -5.08
N VAL A 20 -20.02 -5.82 -5.14
CA VAL A 20 -20.17 -6.75 -6.26
C VAL A 20 -20.57 -8.13 -5.71
N PRO A 21 -21.85 -8.53 -5.83
CA PRO A 21 -22.29 -9.86 -5.43
C PRO A 21 -21.60 -10.99 -6.21
N GLY A 22 -21.16 -12.03 -5.49
CA GLY A 22 -20.44 -13.17 -6.03
C GLY A 22 -19.00 -12.86 -6.45
N ASN A 23 -18.40 -11.77 -5.94
CA ASN A 23 -17.02 -11.41 -6.27
C ASN A 23 -16.03 -12.29 -5.52
N TYR A 24 -16.34 -12.63 -4.26
CA TYR A 24 -15.52 -13.51 -3.43
C TYR A 24 -15.24 -14.85 -4.14
N GLU A 25 -16.27 -15.53 -4.64
CA GLU A 25 -16.10 -16.81 -5.35
C GLU A 25 -15.25 -16.67 -6.60
N LYS A 26 -15.39 -15.57 -7.33
CA LYS A 26 -14.57 -15.30 -8.53
C LYS A 26 -13.10 -15.10 -8.15
N CYS A 27 -12.83 -14.35 -7.07
CA CYS A 27 -11.49 -14.14 -6.55
C CYS A 27 -10.84 -15.45 -6.12
N VAL A 28 -11.57 -16.30 -5.37
CA VAL A 28 -11.07 -17.62 -4.93
C VAL A 28 -10.85 -18.56 -6.10
N GLY A 29 -11.81 -18.65 -7.03
CA GLY A 29 -11.66 -19.48 -8.23
C GLY A 29 -10.47 -19.06 -9.09
N LEU A 30 -10.29 -17.75 -9.31
CA LEU A 30 -9.14 -17.22 -10.04
C LEU A 30 -7.81 -17.53 -9.34
N PHE A 31 -7.77 -17.41 -8.01
CA PHE A 31 -6.59 -17.77 -7.22
C PHE A 31 -6.18 -19.23 -7.44
N ASP A 32 -7.14 -20.15 -7.34
CA ASP A 32 -6.90 -21.57 -7.53
C ASP A 32 -6.45 -21.89 -8.96
N ASP A 33 -7.07 -21.28 -9.96
CA ASP A 33 -6.72 -21.51 -11.37
C ASP A 33 -5.34 -20.96 -11.72
N LEU A 34 -4.97 -19.78 -11.23
CA LEU A 34 -3.62 -19.22 -11.38
C LEU A 34 -2.57 -20.09 -10.68
N LYS A 35 -2.88 -20.60 -9.49
CA LYS A 35 -1.98 -21.48 -8.74
C LYS A 35 -1.74 -22.80 -9.46
N LYS A 36 -2.78 -23.41 -10.04
CA LYS A 36 -2.68 -24.68 -10.82
C LYS A 36 -1.73 -24.56 -12.01
N ILE A 37 -1.70 -23.41 -12.68
CA ILE A 37 -0.82 -23.15 -13.83
C ILE A 37 0.57 -22.61 -13.43
N GLY A 38 0.87 -22.54 -12.13
CA GLY A 38 2.18 -22.14 -11.61
C GLY A 38 2.44 -20.63 -11.59
N VAL A 39 1.40 -19.78 -11.66
CA VAL A 39 1.56 -18.34 -11.45
C VAL A 39 1.76 -18.07 -9.96
N ASN A 40 2.74 -17.22 -9.63
CA ASN A 40 2.89 -16.72 -8.27
C ASN A 40 1.73 -15.76 -7.97
N VAL A 41 0.75 -16.25 -7.21
CA VAL A 41 -0.49 -15.53 -6.90
C VAL A 41 -0.65 -15.41 -5.39
N ASN A 42 -1.02 -14.22 -4.93
CA ASN A 42 -1.32 -13.91 -3.54
C ASN A 42 -2.62 -13.12 -3.43
N TYR A 43 -3.19 -13.07 -2.23
CA TYR A 43 -4.23 -12.11 -1.89
C TYR A 43 -3.63 -10.81 -1.38
N GLY A 44 -4.33 -9.72 -1.67
CA GLY A 44 -4.09 -8.40 -1.10
C GLY A 44 -5.31 -7.94 -0.29
N ILE A 45 -5.08 -7.44 0.92
CA ILE A 45 -6.13 -6.92 1.80
C ILE A 45 -6.00 -5.40 1.97
N THR A 46 -7.12 -4.68 1.87
CA THR A 46 -7.24 -3.29 2.28
C THR A 46 -7.90 -3.23 3.66
N VAL A 47 -7.11 -2.93 4.68
CA VAL A 47 -7.56 -2.81 6.07
C VAL A 47 -8.45 -1.58 6.23
N SER A 48 -9.62 -1.79 6.82
CA SER A 48 -10.61 -0.76 7.14
C SER A 48 -11.38 -1.15 8.40
N GLU A 49 -12.25 -0.27 8.88
CA GLU A 49 -13.16 -0.60 9.99
C GLU A 49 -14.10 -1.78 9.66
N GLU A 50 -14.49 -1.92 8.39
CA GLU A 50 -15.43 -2.93 7.90
C GLU A 50 -14.93 -4.37 8.05
N ASN A 51 -13.61 -4.60 8.04
CA ASN A 51 -13.01 -5.93 8.05
C ASN A 51 -12.18 -6.24 9.31
N ASN A 52 -12.24 -5.41 10.35
CA ASN A 52 -11.51 -5.64 11.60
C ASN A 52 -11.86 -7.01 12.22
N ASP A 53 -13.15 -7.32 12.30
CA ASP A 53 -13.65 -8.58 12.85
C ASP A 53 -13.10 -9.81 12.11
N PHE A 54 -13.08 -9.75 10.77
CA PHE A 54 -12.48 -10.77 9.93
C PHE A 54 -10.98 -10.90 10.17
N ILE A 55 -10.27 -9.77 10.26
CA ILE A 55 -8.82 -9.75 10.49
C ILE A 55 -8.49 -10.46 11.80
N HIS A 56 -9.21 -10.21 12.89
CA HIS A 56 -8.92 -10.88 14.17
C HIS A 56 -9.26 -12.38 14.19
N LYS A 57 -10.31 -12.80 13.47
CA LYS A 57 -10.83 -14.18 13.52
C LYS A 57 -10.16 -15.09 12.49
N GLU A 58 -9.89 -14.58 11.29
CA GLU A 58 -9.62 -15.40 10.11
C GLU A 58 -8.25 -15.13 9.47
N TYR A 59 -7.67 -13.94 9.64
CA TYR A 59 -6.38 -13.59 9.02
C TYR A 59 -5.29 -14.62 9.29
N PHE A 60 -5.18 -15.11 10.53
CA PHE A 60 -4.16 -16.10 10.89
C PHE A 60 -4.23 -17.36 10.02
N LYS A 61 -5.43 -17.81 9.62
CA LYS A 61 -5.59 -18.98 8.75
C LYS A 61 -5.14 -18.69 7.32
N MET A 62 -5.22 -17.42 6.89
CA MET A 62 -4.89 -16.95 5.54
C MET A 62 -3.51 -16.29 5.43
N ARG A 63 -2.73 -16.21 6.51
CA ARG A 63 -1.43 -15.50 6.59
C ARG A 63 -0.36 -15.93 5.57
N HIS A 64 -0.49 -17.14 5.00
CA HIS A 64 0.40 -17.63 3.95
C HIS A 64 -0.08 -17.27 2.54
N SER A 65 -1.32 -16.82 2.38
CA SER A 65 -1.89 -16.43 1.09
C SER A 65 -2.09 -14.93 0.98
N ILE A 66 -2.34 -14.22 2.09
CA ILE A 66 -2.39 -12.75 2.11
C ILE A 66 -0.95 -12.21 2.24
N LYS A 67 -0.43 -11.63 1.16
CA LYS A 67 0.96 -11.12 1.05
C LYS A 67 1.06 -9.68 0.61
N ALA A 68 -0.06 -9.01 0.36
CA ALA A 68 -0.08 -7.57 0.17
C ALA A 68 -1.07 -6.99 1.20
N VAL A 69 -0.60 -6.06 2.00
CA VAL A 69 -1.42 -5.41 3.03
C VAL A 69 -1.37 -3.92 2.77
N THR A 70 -2.52 -3.29 2.72
CA THR A 70 -2.64 -1.84 2.75
C THR A 70 -3.78 -1.46 3.67
N PHE A 71 -4.05 -0.16 3.82
CA PHE A 71 -5.15 0.34 4.64
C PHE A 71 -5.84 1.48 3.89
N VAL A 72 -7.07 1.81 4.28
CA VAL A 72 -7.78 2.95 3.69
C VAL A 72 -7.06 4.24 4.07
N HIS A 73 -6.63 4.99 3.06
CA HIS A 73 -6.14 6.35 3.23
C HIS A 73 -7.32 7.31 3.17
N ASP A 74 -7.57 8.01 4.27
CA ASP A 74 -8.42 9.20 4.34
C ASP A 74 -7.54 10.46 4.34
N ASP A 75 -8.18 11.63 4.25
CA ASP A 75 -7.63 12.98 4.43
C ASP A 75 -6.33 13.35 3.67
N GLY A 76 -6.25 14.61 3.22
CA GLY A 76 -5.09 15.15 2.48
C GLY A 76 -4.93 14.64 1.03
N ILE A 77 -5.19 13.36 0.77
CA ILE A 77 -5.02 12.71 -0.53
C ILE A 77 -6.29 12.83 -1.41
N TYR A 78 -7.45 12.56 -0.82
CA TYR A 78 -8.73 12.51 -1.54
C TYR A 78 -9.58 13.78 -1.39
N LEU A 79 -9.06 14.81 -0.70
CA LEU A 79 -9.74 16.09 -0.40
C LEU A 79 -11.19 15.92 0.14
N LYS A 80 -11.50 14.76 0.73
CA LYS A 80 -12.79 14.42 1.33
C LYS A 80 -12.58 13.92 2.75
N GLU A 81 -13.28 14.54 3.69
CA GLU A 81 -13.39 14.07 5.08
C GLU A 81 -14.20 12.76 5.11
N ASN A 82 -13.52 11.64 4.88
CA ASN A 82 -14.04 10.34 5.29
C ASN A 82 -13.43 10.06 6.66
N LYS A 83 -14.24 10.13 7.72
CA LYS A 83 -13.81 9.75 9.07
C LYS A 83 -13.61 8.24 9.11
N SER A 84 -12.44 7.74 8.70
CA SER A 84 -12.08 6.36 8.96
C SER A 84 -11.59 6.23 10.40
N ASP A 85 -12.02 5.18 11.10
CA ASP A 85 -11.55 4.93 12.45
C ASP A 85 -10.09 4.45 12.43
N THR A 86 -9.18 5.41 12.61
CA THR A 86 -7.73 5.16 12.67
C THR A 86 -7.34 4.23 13.82
N GLU A 87 -8.11 4.17 14.91
CA GLU A 87 -7.84 3.29 16.05
C GLU A 87 -8.19 1.84 15.70
N ILE A 88 -9.34 1.60 15.06
CA ILE A 88 -9.74 0.26 14.58
C ILE A 88 -8.76 -0.27 13.52
N MET A 89 -8.33 0.59 12.58
CA MET A 89 -7.32 0.21 11.59
C MET A 89 -5.98 -0.09 12.23
N LEU A 90 -5.55 0.72 13.20
CA LEU A 90 -4.30 0.50 13.93
C LEU A 90 -4.33 -0.86 14.64
N ASP A 91 -5.42 -1.18 15.32
CA ASP A 91 -5.62 -2.48 15.98
C ASP A 91 -5.53 -3.66 15.00
N SER A 92 -6.24 -3.58 13.87
CA SER A 92 -6.13 -4.56 12.77
C SER A 92 -4.70 -4.69 12.24
N MET A 93 -4.01 -3.58 12.01
CA MET A 93 -2.63 -3.58 11.54
C MET A 93 -1.67 -4.19 12.58
N LYS A 94 -1.88 -3.96 13.88
CA LYS A 94 -1.11 -4.62 14.95
C LYS A 94 -1.35 -6.14 14.93
N HIS A 95 -2.59 -6.58 14.74
CA HIS A 95 -2.92 -8.01 14.62
C HIS A 95 -2.19 -8.65 13.43
N ILE A 96 -2.28 -8.02 12.25
CA ILE A 96 -1.59 -8.47 11.03
C ILE A 96 -0.08 -8.52 11.25
N ALA A 97 0.52 -7.45 11.78
CA ALA A 97 1.97 -7.37 12.03
C ALA A 97 2.48 -8.45 13.00
N LYS A 98 1.65 -8.88 13.96
CA LYS A 98 1.96 -9.95 14.91
C LYS A 98 1.90 -11.34 14.26
N HIS A 99 1.02 -11.53 13.29
CA HIS A 99 0.70 -12.83 12.70
C HIS A 99 1.15 -13.01 11.25
N TYR A 100 1.80 -12.01 10.65
CA TYR A 100 2.34 -12.06 9.29
C TYR A 100 3.39 -13.17 9.15
N SER A 101 3.24 -14.00 8.11
CA SER A 101 4.23 -15.03 7.78
C SER A 101 5.16 -14.53 6.69
N ILE A 102 6.47 -14.63 6.93
CA ILE A 102 7.50 -14.37 5.92
C ILE A 102 7.91 -15.72 5.35
N ASP A 103 7.44 -16.02 4.15
CA ASP A 103 7.74 -17.30 3.48
C ASP A 103 8.90 -17.17 2.48
N SER A 104 9.31 -15.93 2.15
CA SER A 104 10.41 -15.63 1.24
C SER A 104 11.14 -14.33 1.61
N ILE A 105 12.40 -14.16 1.16
CA ILE A 105 13.19 -12.94 1.42
C ILE A 105 12.50 -11.69 0.83
N SER A 106 11.82 -11.82 -0.31
CA SER A 106 11.07 -10.72 -0.91
C SER A 106 9.96 -10.18 -0.02
N GLU A 107 9.40 -10.99 0.88
CA GLU A 107 8.33 -10.58 1.80
C GLU A 107 8.83 -9.79 3.01
N ILE A 108 10.15 -9.67 3.20
CA ILE A 108 10.72 -8.82 4.25
C ILE A 108 10.36 -7.35 4.00
N VAL A 109 10.37 -6.91 2.73
CA VAL A 109 9.98 -5.54 2.36
C VAL A 109 8.52 -5.28 2.71
N GLU A 110 7.64 -6.25 2.44
CA GLU A 110 6.23 -6.17 2.83
C GLU A 110 6.07 -6.14 4.36
N TYR A 111 6.83 -6.96 5.08
CA TYR A 111 6.79 -6.95 6.53
C TYR A 111 7.23 -5.60 7.12
N ILE A 112 8.28 -4.98 6.55
CA ILE A 112 8.67 -3.61 6.89
C ILE A 112 7.54 -2.63 6.55
N HIS A 113 6.90 -2.76 5.38
CA HIS A 113 5.76 -1.92 4.99
C HIS A 113 4.65 -2.00 6.04
N ILE A 114 4.26 -3.20 6.47
CA ILE A 114 3.23 -3.44 7.48
C ILE A 114 3.64 -2.77 8.81
N LYS A 115 4.87 -2.99 9.26
CA LYS A 115 5.38 -2.40 10.52
C LYS A 115 5.38 -0.88 10.45
N VAL A 116 5.92 -0.28 9.39
CA VAL A 116 5.93 1.18 9.20
C VAL A 116 4.51 1.72 9.12
N SER A 117 3.60 1.04 8.44
CA SER A 117 2.18 1.39 8.40
C SER A 117 1.56 1.43 9.79
N THR A 118 1.86 0.44 10.65
CA THR A 118 1.38 0.43 12.05
C THR A 118 1.87 1.67 12.83
N TYR A 119 3.14 2.05 12.68
CA TYR A 119 3.65 3.28 13.32
C TYR A 119 3.04 4.54 12.73
N PHE A 120 2.81 4.58 11.42
CA PHE A 120 2.24 5.73 10.73
C PHE A 120 0.83 6.01 11.23
N LEU A 121 0.01 4.95 11.38
CA LEU A 121 -1.30 5.02 12.00
C LEU A 121 -1.23 5.40 13.49
N ALA A 122 -0.29 4.84 14.25
CA ALA A 122 -0.10 5.18 15.67
C ALA A 122 0.28 6.66 15.89
N GLN A 123 0.96 7.28 14.93
CA GLN A 123 1.28 8.71 14.94
C GLN A 123 0.15 9.58 14.38
N LYS A 124 -1.03 9.00 14.11
CA LYS A 124 -2.19 9.67 13.51
C LYS A 124 -1.85 10.33 12.18
N LYS A 125 -1.02 9.66 11.35
CA LYS A 125 -0.68 10.09 9.99
C LYS A 125 -0.04 11.48 9.90
N LYS A 126 0.55 11.97 11.00
CA LYS A 126 1.08 13.35 11.11
C LYS A 126 2.30 13.66 10.25
N SER A 127 3.07 12.64 9.90
CA SER A 127 4.25 12.77 9.05
C SER A 127 4.63 11.42 8.47
N ASN A 128 5.33 11.44 7.35
CA ASN A 128 5.86 10.24 6.74
C ASN A 128 7.07 9.72 7.53
N ILE A 129 6.99 8.48 8.01
CA ILE A 129 8.06 7.87 8.80
C ILE A 129 9.35 7.74 7.99
N LEU A 130 9.23 7.29 6.74
CA LEU A 130 10.29 7.27 5.75
C LEU A 130 9.94 8.28 4.66
N PRO A 131 10.92 9.06 4.16
CA PRO A 131 10.68 9.95 3.03
C PRO A 131 10.09 9.18 1.83
N CYS A 132 9.12 9.79 1.16
CA CYS A 132 8.59 9.23 -0.08
C CYS A 132 9.63 9.42 -1.20
N GLU A 133 9.86 8.38 -2.01
CA GLU A 133 10.89 8.36 -3.06
C GLU A 133 10.31 8.41 -4.48
N VAL A 134 9.05 8.85 -4.60
CA VAL A 134 8.47 9.17 -5.90
C VAL A 134 9.29 10.25 -6.58
N LEU A 135 9.34 10.22 -7.91
CA LEU A 135 10.27 10.96 -8.76
C LEU A 135 11.75 10.61 -8.59
N ASN A 136 12.22 9.97 -7.52
CA ASN A 136 13.58 9.43 -7.48
C ASN A 136 13.64 7.99 -8.01
N THR A 137 12.57 7.23 -7.78
CA THR A 137 12.52 5.79 -8.08
C THR A 137 11.34 5.39 -8.95
N THR A 138 10.27 6.18 -8.94
CA THR A 138 8.99 5.82 -9.55
C THR A 138 8.27 7.05 -10.10
N ILE A 139 7.45 6.80 -11.12
CA ILE A 139 6.43 7.71 -11.66
C ILE A 139 5.11 6.97 -11.74
N HIS A 140 4.01 7.71 -11.80
CA HIS A 140 2.70 7.18 -12.09
C HIS A 140 2.24 7.65 -13.47
N VAL A 141 1.87 6.71 -14.34
CA VAL A 141 1.36 7.03 -15.68
C VAL A 141 -0.15 6.74 -15.70
N MET A 142 -0.93 7.78 -15.92
CA MET A 142 -2.38 7.71 -16.02
C MET A 142 -2.81 7.13 -17.38
N PRO A 143 -4.04 6.61 -17.53
CA PRO A 143 -4.50 5.99 -18.79
C PRO A 143 -4.49 6.92 -20.02
N ASP A 144 -4.55 8.24 -19.79
CA ASP A 144 -4.44 9.26 -20.84
C ASP A 144 -2.99 9.53 -21.27
N GLY A 145 -2.00 8.85 -20.67
CA GLY A 145 -0.58 9.05 -20.88
C GLY A 145 0.04 10.14 -20.00
N GLY A 146 -0.75 10.78 -19.12
CA GLY A 146 -0.22 11.78 -18.20
C GLY A 146 0.75 11.16 -17.20
N VAL A 147 1.91 11.80 -17.02
CA VAL A 147 2.92 11.44 -16.04
C VAL A 147 2.73 12.28 -14.79
N HIS A 148 2.59 11.61 -13.66
CA HIS A 148 2.41 12.19 -12.33
C HIS A 148 3.50 11.66 -11.40
N PRO A 149 3.90 12.43 -10.36
CA PRO A 149 4.78 11.91 -9.31
C PRO A 149 4.18 10.68 -8.61
N CYS A 150 2.90 10.77 -8.26
CA CYS A 150 2.09 9.70 -7.71
C CYS A 150 0.64 9.89 -8.18
N MET A 151 -0.25 8.95 -7.88
CA MET A 151 -1.66 9.01 -8.33
C MET A 151 -2.47 10.20 -7.79
N PHE A 152 -1.91 11.00 -6.88
CA PHE A 152 -2.60 12.10 -6.21
C PHE A 152 -1.99 13.49 -6.45
N LEU A 153 -0.75 13.53 -6.95
CA LEU A 153 -0.12 14.78 -7.30
C LEU A 153 -0.44 15.13 -8.75
N ASN A 154 -0.30 16.42 -9.08
CA ASN A 154 -0.64 16.93 -10.41
C ASN A 154 0.25 16.31 -11.50
N LYS A 155 -0.26 16.35 -12.73
CA LYS A 155 0.46 15.95 -13.94
C LYS A 155 1.66 16.88 -14.13
N ILE A 156 2.83 16.30 -14.42
CA ILE A 156 4.09 17.01 -14.68
C ILE A 156 4.64 16.79 -16.09
N GLY A 157 3.94 16.00 -16.91
CA GLY A 157 4.33 15.70 -18.30
C GLY A 157 3.46 14.61 -18.92
N SER A 158 3.81 14.15 -20.12
CA SER A 158 3.05 13.16 -20.90
C SER A 158 3.99 12.22 -21.63
N ILE A 159 3.81 10.89 -21.50
CA ILE A 159 4.60 9.91 -22.29
C ILE A 159 4.27 9.94 -23.79
N LYS A 160 3.22 10.66 -24.19
CA LYS A 160 2.83 10.79 -25.60
C LYS A 160 3.62 11.88 -26.32
N ASP A 161 4.04 12.89 -25.56
CA ASP A 161 4.50 14.16 -26.10
C ASP A 161 5.94 14.51 -25.67
N ASP A 162 6.37 14.01 -24.51
CA ASP A 162 7.63 14.39 -23.86
C ASP A 162 8.56 13.19 -23.62
N GLU A 163 9.87 13.43 -23.56
CA GLU A 163 10.82 12.44 -23.06
C GLU A 163 10.73 12.32 -21.53
N ILE A 164 10.71 11.08 -21.01
CA ILE A 164 10.67 10.84 -19.55
C ILE A 164 11.84 11.53 -18.84
N SER A 165 13.04 11.53 -19.42
CA SER A 165 14.20 12.24 -18.87
C SER A 165 13.90 13.73 -18.64
N GLU A 166 13.30 14.40 -19.62
CA GLU A 166 12.99 15.83 -19.54
C GLU A 166 11.96 16.10 -18.45
N ILE A 167 10.92 15.25 -18.34
CA ILE A 167 9.94 15.34 -17.25
C ILE A 167 10.64 15.19 -15.89
N MET A 168 11.48 14.17 -15.75
CA MET A 168 12.12 13.81 -14.47
C MET A 168 13.22 14.78 -14.02
N PHE A 169 13.82 15.52 -14.95
CA PHE A 169 14.82 16.56 -14.65
C PHE A 169 14.26 17.98 -14.80
N SER A 170 12.96 18.12 -15.04
CA SER A 170 12.27 19.41 -15.07
C SER A 170 12.40 20.13 -13.72
N LYS A 171 12.31 21.46 -13.76
CA LYS A 171 12.27 22.28 -12.56
C LYS A 171 11.11 21.88 -11.64
N GLU A 172 9.94 21.63 -12.21
CA GLU A 172 8.75 21.19 -11.45
C GLU A 172 9.00 19.88 -10.70
N ALA A 173 9.58 18.86 -11.36
CA ALA A 173 9.90 17.60 -10.70
C ALA A 173 10.93 17.76 -9.57
N LEU A 174 11.95 18.62 -9.77
CA LEU A 174 12.94 18.92 -8.74
C LEU A 174 12.32 19.65 -7.53
N ASP A 175 11.46 20.64 -7.78
CA ASP A 175 10.75 21.38 -6.73
C ASP A 175 9.83 20.43 -5.92
N ILE A 176 9.13 19.50 -6.59
CA ILE A 176 8.28 18.50 -5.91
C ILE A 176 9.13 17.53 -5.06
N ARG A 177 10.28 17.07 -5.55
CA ARG A 177 11.20 16.24 -4.75
C ARG A 177 11.63 16.96 -3.48
N GLU A 178 11.93 18.26 -3.56
CA GLU A 178 12.29 19.07 -2.41
C GLU A 178 11.11 19.23 -1.43
N GLN A 179 9.90 19.49 -1.93
CA GLN A 179 8.70 19.54 -1.09
C GLN A 179 8.47 18.24 -0.33
N ILE A 180 8.58 17.08 -0.99
CA ILE A 180 8.43 15.77 -0.37
C ILE A 180 9.49 15.55 0.70
N LYS A 181 10.75 15.91 0.43
CA LYS A 181 11.86 15.79 1.39
C LYS A 181 11.65 16.66 2.63
N ASN A 182 11.01 17.82 2.46
CA ASN A 182 10.67 18.75 3.52
C ASN A 182 9.32 18.43 4.20
N ASP A 183 8.75 17.25 3.96
CA ASP A 183 7.48 16.78 4.53
C ASP A 183 6.26 17.65 4.17
N ASN A 184 6.37 18.44 3.08
CA ASN A 184 5.30 19.28 2.51
C ASN A 184 4.48 18.50 1.48
N CYS A 185 3.94 17.36 1.89
CA CYS A 185 3.11 16.46 1.09
C CYS A 185 1.91 16.02 1.95
N PRO A 186 0.76 15.59 1.41
CA PRO A 186 -0.41 15.22 2.21
C PRO A 186 -0.27 14.05 3.18
N HIS A 187 0.95 13.54 3.41
CA HIS A 187 1.31 12.43 4.30
C HIS A 187 0.58 11.12 3.97
N CYS A 188 1.26 10.20 3.31
CA CYS A 188 0.70 8.93 2.88
C CYS A 188 1.68 7.77 3.04
N TRP A 189 1.14 6.56 3.15
CA TRP A 189 1.95 5.34 3.19
C TRP A 189 1.27 4.20 2.43
N MET A 190 1.42 4.21 1.11
CA MET A 190 0.79 3.23 0.22
C MET A 190 1.77 2.17 -0.26
N ASN A 191 1.30 0.94 -0.36
CA ASN A 191 2.07 -0.21 -0.84
C ASN A 191 2.56 -0.06 -2.30
N CYS A 192 1.93 0.79 -3.11
CA CYS A 192 2.41 1.11 -4.47
C CYS A 192 3.75 1.86 -4.49
N TYR A 193 4.07 2.64 -3.45
CA TYR A 193 5.24 3.53 -3.41
C TYR A 193 6.21 3.19 -2.28
N SER A 194 5.69 2.71 -1.14
CA SER A 194 6.50 2.47 0.04
C SER A 194 7.60 1.41 -0.12
N PRO A 195 7.47 0.33 -0.93
CA PRO A 195 8.57 -0.61 -1.11
C PRO A 195 9.83 0.09 -1.64
N TYR A 196 9.66 1.06 -2.55
CA TYR A 196 10.78 1.84 -3.10
C TYR A 196 11.40 2.76 -2.06
N SER A 197 10.59 3.46 -1.25
CA SER A 197 11.09 4.20 -0.09
C SER A 197 11.83 3.30 0.90
N ILE A 198 11.33 2.10 1.16
CA ILE A 198 11.98 1.14 2.06
C ILE A 198 13.37 0.76 1.54
N MET A 199 13.47 0.49 0.23
CA MET A 199 14.71 0.10 -0.45
C MET A 199 15.75 1.24 -0.52
N GLN A 200 15.32 2.49 -0.68
CA GLN A 200 16.23 3.65 -0.70
C GLN A 200 16.69 4.09 0.70
N HIS A 201 15.95 3.71 1.76
CA HIS A 201 16.27 4.05 3.15
C HIS A 201 16.60 2.80 4.00
N PRO A 202 17.50 1.89 3.58
CA PRO A 202 17.61 0.54 4.15
C PRO A 202 17.91 0.54 5.66
N PHE A 203 18.81 1.41 6.14
CA PHE A 203 19.15 1.50 7.57
C PHE A 203 17.96 1.99 8.42
N LYS A 204 17.26 3.02 7.96
CA LYS A 204 16.09 3.57 8.67
C LYS A 204 14.92 2.60 8.64
N SER A 205 14.74 1.89 7.53
CA SER A 205 13.73 0.84 7.33
C SER A 205 13.97 -0.37 8.23
N MET A 206 15.19 -0.92 8.26
CA MET A 206 15.51 -2.09 9.08
C MET A 206 15.33 -1.85 10.58
N ALA A 207 15.49 -0.60 11.05
CA ALA A 207 15.21 -0.27 12.45
C ALA A 207 13.77 -0.64 12.87
N TYR A 208 12.80 -0.62 11.95
CA TYR A 208 11.40 -0.96 12.23
C TYR A 208 11.11 -2.46 12.31
N LEU A 209 12.02 -3.32 11.85
CA LEU A 209 11.94 -4.76 12.09
C LEU A 209 12.11 -5.09 13.58
N PHE A 210 13.00 -4.37 14.26
CA PHE A 210 13.38 -4.64 15.65
C PHE A 210 12.59 -3.81 16.67
N LYS A 211 11.91 -2.74 16.26
CA LYS A 211 11.04 -1.98 17.17
C LYS A 211 9.78 -2.78 17.51
N ARG A 212 9.43 -2.81 18.81
CA ARG A 212 8.17 -3.40 19.31
C ARG A 212 6.98 -2.68 18.69
N SER A 213 6.02 -3.44 18.14
CA SER A 213 4.81 -2.88 17.50
C SER A 213 4.23 -1.76 18.35
N ALA A 214 3.97 -0.61 17.72
CA ALA A 214 3.40 0.58 18.34
C ALA A 214 2.09 0.26 19.08
#